data_AF-A0A9D4VA26-F1
#
_entry.id   AF-A0A9D4VA26-F1
#
_cell.length_a   1.000
_cell.length_b   1.000
_cell.length_c   1.000
_cell.angle_alpha   90.00
_cell.angle_beta   90.00
_cell.angle_gamma   90.00
#
_symmetry.space_group_name_H-M   'P 1'
#
loop_
_entity.id
_entity.type
_entity.pdbx_description
1 polymer ?
#
loop_
_entity_poly.entity_id
_entity_poly.type
_entity_poly.pdbx_seq_one_letter_code
_entity_poly.pdbx_strand_id
1 'polypeptide(L)'
;MEVGRAIQQVAFSGGQQPDEALQLVLRPIPVPSPGHVLVRMLISVINPVDITFIKECRLSSFKGAVPGSEGVGIVHQVGEGITTVRRGERVIPVIYWNYLVAKGQGAWQDFVEVAETDLIILSENIPDEAASLFIISPWTVYGLLQDLAIPRGEFLLQTAGGSVIGRLVIQLAKHWGIKTISLIRREELREELLELGADEVINSSKEDVIAKVLEITKGRGAYAGIDVIAGVSTKVVAASVRDYGDIYVYGMISSPDVVVAAHDLMRKVNVTFWNLTRFLKNKEKKQDLLTALPKLFESKVLTPLVRKKIQFNQYKLGIHESVLSAGESMANMMEKIGDKLHMGGHKKEEPHTVGAAHPPQYAAPGYGVGAAAPGYSAATPGYGAPTTATPHQEGAMGKIKNKVKGSKNKVKVHGEDTSSSSSSESDGAGGRRKKKMGIF
;
A
#
# COMPACT_ATOMS: atom_id res chain seq x y z
N MET A 1 10.24 18.81 -30.59
CA MET A 1 10.46 17.88 -29.46
C MET A 1 9.31 16.90 -29.44
N GLU A 2 9.58 15.60 -29.34
CA GLU A 2 8.52 14.62 -29.10
C GLU A 2 7.93 14.83 -27.70
N VAL A 3 6.62 14.67 -27.59
CA VAL A 3 5.89 14.87 -26.33
C VAL A 3 5.11 13.62 -25.96
N GLY A 4 5.03 13.34 -24.66
CA GLY A 4 4.20 12.30 -24.06
C GLY A 4 3.12 12.89 -23.17
N ARG A 5 2.06 12.12 -22.89
CA ARG A 5 0.99 12.52 -21.97
C ARG A 5 1.40 12.23 -20.53
N ALA A 6 0.94 13.06 -19.60
CA ALA A 6 1.04 12.82 -18.16
C ALA A 6 -0.22 13.34 -17.44
N ILE A 7 -0.61 12.68 -16.35
CA ILE A 7 -1.58 13.22 -15.40
C ILE A 7 -0.79 13.92 -14.31
N GLN A 8 -0.87 15.24 -14.26
CA GLN A 8 -0.08 16.07 -13.35
C GLN A 8 -0.95 16.65 -12.26
N GLN A 9 -0.44 16.69 -11.03
CA GLN A 9 -1.06 17.44 -9.95
C GLN A 9 -0.77 18.93 -10.11
N VAL A 10 -1.84 19.72 -10.25
CA VAL A 10 -1.76 21.17 -10.52
C VAL A 10 -2.23 22.01 -9.35
N ALA A 11 -2.86 21.40 -8.35
CA ALA A 11 -3.31 22.05 -7.14
C ALA A 11 -3.27 21.10 -5.92
N PHE A 12 -3.38 21.67 -4.73
CA PHE A 12 -3.69 20.89 -3.54
C PHE A 12 -5.19 20.56 -3.53
N SER A 13 -5.55 19.29 -3.36
CA SER A 13 -6.95 18.84 -3.44
C SER A 13 -7.80 19.16 -2.20
N GLY A 14 -7.16 19.52 -1.07
CA GLY A 14 -7.87 19.82 0.17
C GLY A 14 -8.68 18.64 0.74
N GLY A 15 -8.42 17.41 0.30
CA GLY A 15 -9.09 16.19 0.78
C GLY A 15 -10.47 15.89 0.19
N GLN A 16 -11.05 16.77 -0.63
CA GLN A 16 -12.42 16.64 -1.13
C GLN A 16 -12.46 15.81 -2.43
N GLN A 17 -12.01 16.40 -3.55
CA GLN A 17 -12.08 15.81 -4.89
C GLN A 17 -10.67 15.69 -5.50
N PRO A 18 -10.02 14.52 -5.42
CA PRO A 18 -8.64 14.35 -5.84
C PRO A 18 -8.44 14.57 -7.35
N ASP A 19 -9.47 14.35 -8.17
CA ASP A 19 -9.41 14.52 -9.62
C ASP A 19 -9.48 15.99 -10.08
N GLU A 20 -10.05 16.90 -9.27
CA GLU A 20 -10.01 18.35 -9.53
C GLU A 20 -8.60 18.92 -9.41
N ALA A 21 -7.75 18.29 -8.60
CA ALA A 21 -6.35 18.65 -8.45
C ALA A 21 -5.46 18.16 -9.59
N LEU A 22 -6.01 17.41 -10.57
CA LEU A 22 -5.24 16.72 -11.61
C LEU A 22 -5.61 17.16 -13.02
N GLN A 23 -4.59 17.36 -13.86
CA GLN A 23 -4.74 17.75 -15.25
C GLN A 23 -3.96 16.81 -16.19
N LEU A 24 -4.59 16.42 -17.30
CA LEU A 24 -3.88 15.82 -18.43
C LEU A 24 -3.03 16.89 -19.12
N VAL A 25 -1.72 16.69 -19.15
CA VAL A 25 -0.74 17.60 -19.77
C VAL A 25 0.10 16.86 -20.81
N LEU A 26 0.69 17.62 -21.74
CA LEU A 26 1.75 17.13 -22.63
C LEU A 26 3.10 17.59 -22.09
N ARG A 27 4.07 16.68 -22.01
CA ARG A 27 5.44 16.95 -21.52
C ARG A 27 6.46 16.48 -22.56
N PRO A 28 7.62 17.14 -22.68
CA PRO A 28 8.73 16.60 -23.48
C PRO A 28 9.11 15.19 -22.99
N ILE A 29 9.36 14.28 -23.93
CA ILE A 29 9.91 12.96 -23.58
C ILE A 29 11.36 13.18 -23.09
N PRO A 30 11.72 12.76 -21.85
CA PRO A 30 13.06 12.97 -21.33
C PRO A 30 14.07 12.06 -22.05
N VAL A 31 15.30 12.54 -22.18
CA VAL A 31 16.44 11.71 -22.58
C VAL A 31 17.00 11.06 -21.30
N PRO A 32 17.14 9.73 -21.22
CA PRO A 32 17.61 9.09 -20.01
C PRO A 32 19.03 9.53 -19.66
N SER A 33 19.20 9.89 -18.40
CA SER A 33 20.49 10.22 -17.77
C SER A 33 21.41 8.99 -17.74
N PRO A 34 22.74 9.16 -17.55
CA PRO A 34 23.63 8.03 -17.31
C PRO A 34 23.11 7.13 -16.17
N GLY A 35 23.17 5.81 -16.35
CA GLY A 35 22.64 4.82 -15.42
C GLY A 35 21.10 4.76 -15.30
N HIS A 36 20.37 5.53 -16.11
CA HIS A 36 18.91 5.55 -16.12
C HIS A 36 18.32 4.98 -17.41
N VAL A 37 17.11 4.46 -17.29
CA VAL A 37 16.34 3.86 -18.37
C VAL A 37 15.07 4.65 -18.56
N LEU A 38 14.72 4.93 -19.81
CA LEU A 38 13.43 5.47 -20.17
C LEU A 38 12.47 4.32 -20.48
N VAL A 39 11.42 4.20 -19.69
CA VAL A 39 10.37 3.19 -19.83
C VAL A 39 9.14 3.84 -20.47
N ARG A 40 8.62 3.23 -21.54
CA ARG A 40 7.32 3.58 -22.11
C ARG A 40 6.25 2.74 -21.43
N MET A 41 5.37 3.38 -20.68
CA MET A 41 4.31 2.69 -19.93
C MET A 41 3.30 2.04 -20.88
N LEU A 42 2.85 0.84 -20.51
CA LEU A 42 1.76 0.11 -21.17
C LEU A 42 0.47 0.23 -20.35
N ILE A 43 0.58 -0.07 -19.05
CA ILE A 43 -0.50 -0.01 -18.06
C ILE A 43 0.04 0.69 -16.81
N SER A 44 -0.74 1.62 -16.27
CA SER A 44 -0.46 2.27 -14.99
C SER A 44 -1.61 2.00 -14.03
N VAL A 45 -1.34 1.81 -12.74
CA VAL A 45 -2.39 1.43 -11.78
C VAL A 45 -2.84 2.63 -10.96
N ILE A 46 -4.14 2.69 -10.66
CA ILE A 46 -4.71 3.59 -9.65
C ILE A 46 -4.87 2.80 -8.34
N ASN A 47 -4.00 3.06 -7.36
CA ASN A 47 -4.12 2.47 -6.04
C ASN A 47 -4.82 3.42 -5.05
N PRO A 48 -5.50 2.90 -4.01
CA PRO A 48 -6.01 3.73 -2.93
C PRO A 48 -4.94 4.62 -2.28
N VAL A 49 -3.70 4.13 -2.16
CA VAL A 49 -2.59 4.92 -1.64
C VAL A 49 -2.24 6.12 -2.52
N ASP A 50 -2.33 5.99 -3.86
CA ASP A 50 -2.12 7.12 -4.78
C ASP A 50 -3.16 8.21 -4.50
N ILE A 51 -4.42 7.81 -4.29
CA ILE A 51 -5.53 8.72 -3.97
C ILE A 51 -5.32 9.40 -2.62
N THR A 52 -4.95 8.63 -1.58
CA THR A 52 -4.63 9.17 -0.25
C THR A 52 -3.54 10.24 -0.35
N PHE A 53 -2.48 9.98 -1.11
CA PHE A 53 -1.45 10.99 -1.31
C PHE A 53 -1.95 12.21 -2.10
N ILE A 54 -2.73 12.04 -3.17
CA ILE A 54 -3.30 13.21 -3.88
C ILE A 54 -4.16 14.06 -2.93
N LYS A 55 -4.86 13.41 -1.98
CA LYS A 55 -5.70 14.05 -0.94
C LYS A 55 -4.89 14.77 0.15
N GLU A 56 -3.91 14.08 0.71
CA GLU A 56 -3.25 14.46 1.96
C GLU A 56 -1.86 15.07 1.77
N CYS A 57 -1.21 14.77 0.65
CA CYS A 57 0.19 15.14 0.47
C CYS A 57 0.28 16.65 0.25
N ARG A 58 0.74 17.32 1.31
CA ARG A 58 1.16 18.73 1.33
C ARG A 58 2.52 18.90 0.67
N LEU A 59 2.82 18.17 -0.41
CA LEU A 59 4.08 18.33 -1.14
C LEU A 59 4.20 19.81 -1.49
N SER A 60 5.23 20.45 -0.95
CA SER A 60 5.49 21.89 -1.06
C SER A 60 5.70 22.35 -2.51
N SER A 61 5.68 21.44 -3.48
CA SER A 61 5.62 21.71 -4.92
C SER A 61 4.77 20.66 -5.66
N PHE A 62 3.44 20.77 -5.61
CA PHE A 62 2.58 20.01 -6.53
C PHE A 62 2.95 20.31 -8.01
N LYS A 63 3.47 21.51 -8.30
CA LYS A 63 4.04 21.85 -9.61
C LYS A 63 5.11 20.85 -10.03
N GLY A 64 4.81 20.03 -11.03
CA GLY A 64 5.74 19.00 -11.52
C GLY A 64 5.32 17.57 -11.17
N ALA A 65 4.52 17.38 -10.12
CA ALA A 65 4.22 16.05 -9.59
C ALA A 65 3.30 15.25 -10.52
N VAL A 66 3.69 14.02 -10.80
CA VAL A 66 2.90 13.04 -11.56
C VAL A 66 2.64 11.88 -10.63
N PRO A 67 1.38 11.53 -10.29
CA PRO A 67 1.10 10.42 -9.39
C PRO A 67 1.34 9.03 -10.02
N GLY A 68 1.09 7.99 -9.24
CA GLY A 68 1.16 6.59 -9.66
C GLY A 68 2.40 5.88 -9.16
N SER A 69 2.18 4.81 -8.39
CA SER A 69 3.25 4.04 -7.73
C SER A 69 3.74 2.83 -8.53
N GLU A 70 2.94 2.35 -9.47
CA GLU A 70 3.24 1.11 -10.19
C GLU A 70 2.57 1.05 -11.56
N GLY A 71 3.05 0.11 -12.35
CA GLY A 71 2.59 -0.19 -13.69
C GLY A 71 3.59 -1.09 -14.40
N VAL A 72 3.30 -1.43 -15.65
CA VAL A 72 4.21 -2.21 -16.51
C VAL A 72 4.49 -1.43 -17.77
N GLY A 73 5.73 -1.53 -18.25
CA GLY A 73 6.20 -0.83 -19.43
C GLY A 73 7.16 -1.65 -20.27
N ILE A 74 7.63 -1.02 -21.34
CA ILE A 74 8.75 -1.52 -22.13
C ILE A 74 9.89 -0.53 -22.10
N VAL A 75 11.11 -1.03 -22.12
CA VAL A 75 12.31 -0.20 -22.24
C VAL A 75 12.28 0.52 -23.59
N HIS A 76 12.16 1.84 -23.56
CA HIS A 76 12.14 2.67 -24.76
C HIS A 76 13.54 3.08 -25.20
N GLN A 77 14.36 3.48 -24.23
CA GLN A 77 15.74 3.92 -24.42
C GLN A 77 16.56 3.63 -23.17
N VAL A 78 17.82 3.28 -23.34
CA VAL A 78 18.80 3.09 -22.25
C VAL A 78 19.77 4.27 -22.22
N GLY A 79 20.08 4.76 -21.03
CA GLY A 79 21.10 5.77 -20.81
C GLY A 79 22.52 5.18 -20.88
N GLU A 80 23.51 6.07 -20.84
CA GLU A 80 24.92 5.68 -20.86
C GLU A 80 25.28 4.78 -19.67
N GLY A 81 26.13 3.77 -19.89
CA GLY A 81 26.66 2.87 -18.86
C GLY A 81 25.78 1.65 -18.53
N ILE A 82 24.55 1.58 -19.07
CA ILE A 82 23.64 0.46 -18.85
C ILE A 82 24.00 -0.73 -19.74
N THR A 83 24.08 -1.91 -19.13
CA THR A 83 24.43 -3.17 -19.83
C THR A 83 23.51 -4.33 -19.48
N THR A 84 22.73 -4.23 -18.40
CA THR A 84 21.90 -5.35 -17.92
C THR A 84 20.50 -5.37 -18.52
N VAL A 85 20.07 -4.24 -19.10
CA VAL A 85 18.73 -4.04 -19.69
C VAL A 85 18.86 -3.54 -21.13
N ARG A 86 17.94 -3.97 -22.01
CA ARG A 86 17.91 -3.59 -23.43
C ARG A 86 16.57 -3.00 -23.86
N ARG A 87 16.62 -2.18 -24.91
CA ARG A 87 15.42 -1.66 -25.58
C ARG A 87 14.49 -2.80 -26.00
N GLY A 88 13.20 -2.64 -25.71
CA GLY A 88 12.15 -3.61 -26.02
C GLY A 88 11.83 -4.58 -24.88
N GLU A 89 12.67 -4.68 -23.85
CA GLU A 89 12.39 -5.57 -22.71
C GLU A 89 11.19 -5.08 -21.90
N ARG A 90 10.38 -6.03 -21.43
CA ARG A 90 9.24 -5.78 -20.55
C ARG A 90 9.74 -5.64 -19.11
N VAL A 91 9.38 -4.52 -18.49
CA VAL A 91 9.89 -4.15 -17.17
C VAL A 91 8.80 -3.54 -16.30
N ILE A 92 9.00 -3.65 -15.00
CA ILE A 92 8.25 -2.91 -13.98
C ILE A 92 9.19 -1.84 -13.41
N PRO A 93 8.89 -0.55 -13.58
CA PRO A 93 9.59 0.50 -12.87
C PRO A 93 9.19 0.50 -11.38
N VAL A 94 10.17 0.39 -10.50
CA VAL A 94 9.97 0.46 -9.06
C VAL A 94 9.92 1.94 -8.65
N ILE A 95 8.71 2.48 -8.54
CA ILE A 95 8.49 3.90 -8.24
C ILE A 95 8.17 4.06 -6.76
N TYR A 96 9.13 4.58 -6.00
CA TYR A 96 8.94 4.86 -4.59
C TYR A 96 8.14 6.17 -4.40
N TRP A 97 7.13 6.15 -3.51
CA TRP A 97 6.47 7.35 -3.00
C TRP A 97 7.44 8.15 -2.13
N ASN A 98 8.33 8.88 -2.79
CA ASN A 98 9.25 9.83 -2.20
C ASN A 98 9.36 11.06 -3.14
N TYR A 99 10.49 11.76 -3.06
CA TYR A 99 10.79 12.91 -3.91
C TYR A 99 10.68 12.63 -5.43
N LEU A 100 10.75 11.38 -5.88
CA LEU A 100 10.64 11.00 -7.31
C LEU A 100 9.25 11.34 -7.90
N VAL A 101 8.16 11.01 -7.19
CA VAL A 101 6.79 11.35 -7.61
C VAL A 101 6.60 12.87 -7.66
N ALA A 102 7.15 13.58 -6.65
CA ALA A 102 7.13 15.04 -6.59
C ALA A 102 7.93 15.71 -7.72
N LYS A 103 8.96 15.03 -8.25
CA LYS A 103 9.75 15.45 -9.42
C LYS A 103 9.13 15.05 -10.76
N GLY A 104 7.95 14.44 -10.75
CA GLY A 104 7.23 14.06 -11.96
C GLY A 104 7.65 12.72 -12.56
N GLN A 105 8.15 11.79 -11.73
CA GLN A 105 8.54 10.42 -12.12
C GLN A 105 7.50 9.35 -11.70
N GLY A 106 6.23 9.72 -11.47
CA GLY A 106 5.18 8.73 -11.22
C GLY A 106 4.75 7.95 -12.47
N ALA A 107 3.99 6.87 -12.27
CA ALA A 107 3.58 5.97 -13.34
C ALA A 107 2.46 6.53 -14.24
N TRP A 108 1.72 7.57 -13.83
CA TRP A 108 0.58 8.10 -14.58
C TRP A 108 1.01 9.01 -15.75
N GLN A 109 1.87 8.49 -16.62
CA GLN A 109 2.38 9.14 -17.82
C GLN A 109 2.84 8.12 -18.86
N ASP A 110 2.96 8.55 -20.12
CA ASP A 110 3.37 7.66 -21.23
C ASP A 110 4.84 7.20 -21.10
N PHE A 111 5.71 8.01 -20.48
CA PHE A 111 7.13 7.72 -20.33
C PHE A 111 7.63 8.10 -18.94
N VAL A 112 8.37 7.19 -18.30
CA VAL A 112 9.00 7.42 -17.00
C VAL A 112 10.48 7.07 -17.06
N GLU A 113 11.32 7.92 -16.49
CA GLU A 113 12.75 7.68 -16.34
C GLU A 113 13.04 7.17 -14.92
N VAL A 114 13.73 6.03 -14.82
CA VAL A 114 14.11 5.40 -13.57
C VAL A 114 15.55 4.90 -13.63
N ALA A 115 16.21 4.73 -12.48
CA ALA A 115 17.54 4.12 -12.43
C ALA A 115 17.47 2.64 -12.86
N GLU A 116 18.55 2.11 -13.45
CA GLU A 116 18.65 0.68 -13.82
C GLU A 116 18.39 -0.24 -12.61
N THR A 117 18.80 0.19 -11.41
CA THR A 117 18.59 -0.55 -10.15
C THR A 117 17.14 -0.56 -9.65
N ASP A 118 16.29 0.30 -10.21
CA ASP A 118 14.87 0.42 -9.89
C ASP A 118 13.99 -0.21 -10.98
N LEU A 119 14.48 -1.28 -11.61
CA LEU A 119 13.76 -2.07 -12.60
C LEU A 119 13.63 -3.52 -12.15
N ILE A 120 12.47 -4.10 -12.45
CA ILE A 120 12.25 -5.54 -12.40
C ILE A 120 12.02 -6.02 -13.83
N ILE A 121 12.91 -6.89 -14.31
CA ILE A 121 12.77 -7.52 -15.62
C ILE A 121 11.75 -8.65 -15.48
N LEU A 122 10.77 -8.70 -16.37
CA LEU A 122 9.72 -9.71 -16.35
C LEU A 122 9.96 -10.80 -17.37
N SER A 123 9.60 -12.02 -16.99
CA SER A 123 9.40 -13.13 -17.93
C SER A 123 8.23 -12.83 -18.87
N GLU A 124 8.33 -13.31 -20.11
CA GLU A 124 7.27 -13.18 -21.12
C GLU A 124 5.95 -13.85 -20.71
N ASN A 125 6.01 -14.82 -19.78
CA ASN A 125 4.87 -15.63 -19.36
C ASN A 125 3.90 -14.92 -18.39
N ILE A 126 4.26 -13.74 -17.87
CA ILE A 126 3.39 -12.96 -16.98
C ILE A 126 2.58 -11.96 -17.83
N PRO A 127 1.23 -12.02 -17.86
CA PRO A 127 0.40 -11.04 -18.58
C PRO A 127 0.63 -9.60 -18.11
N ASP A 128 0.50 -8.62 -19.01
CA ASP A 128 0.68 -7.19 -18.68
C ASP A 128 -0.24 -6.74 -17.53
N GLU A 129 -1.46 -7.27 -17.47
CA GLU A 129 -2.45 -6.99 -16.43
C GLU A 129 -1.95 -7.39 -15.05
N ALA A 130 -1.48 -8.64 -14.90
CA ALA A 130 -0.93 -9.11 -13.64
C ALA A 130 0.37 -8.37 -13.29
N ALA A 131 1.25 -8.19 -14.28
CA ALA A 131 2.50 -7.47 -14.13
C ALA A 131 2.30 -6.02 -13.65
N SER A 132 1.25 -5.34 -14.09
CA SER A 132 0.99 -3.95 -13.70
C SER A 132 0.76 -3.78 -12.19
N LEU A 133 0.30 -4.83 -11.50
CA LEU A 133 -0.04 -4.88 -10.07
C LEU A 133 1.04 -5.56 -9.22
N PHE A 134 2.26 -5.71 -9.73
CA PHE A 134 3.28 -6.55 -9.10
C PHE A 134 3.86 -5.99 -7.79
N ILE A 135 3.80 -4.66 -7.58
CA ILE A 135 4.53 -4.01 -6.49
C ILE A 135 3.62 -3.86 -5.27
N ILE A 136 2.66 -2.95 -5.30
CA ILE A 136 2.04 -2.44 -4.07
C ILE A 136 1.31 -3.54 -3.31
N SER A 137 0.38 -4.23 -3.97
CA SER A 137 -0.44 -5.25 -3.30
C SER A 137 0.36 -6.53 -2.98
N PRO A 138 1.11 -7.14 -3.91
CA PRO A 138 1.84 -8.39 -3.64
C PRO A 138 2.98 -8.21 -2.63
N TRP A 139 3.69 -7.08 -2.66
CA TRP A 139 4.78 -6.84 -1.71
C TRP A 139 4.23 -6.64 -0.30
N THR A 140 3.10 -5.95 -0.18
CA THR A 140 2.38 -5.79 1.09
C THR A 140 1.95 -7.15 1.64
N VAL A 141 1.31 -7.98 0.83
CA VAL A 141 0.82 -9.31 1.23
C VAL A 141 1.97 -10.22 1.66
N TYR A 142 3.03 -10.29 0.84
CA TYR A 142 4.21 -11.10 1.14
C TYR A 142 4.87 -10.67 2.45
N GLY A 143 5.08 -9.35 2.62
CA GLY A 143 5.71 -8.81 3.82
C GLY A 143 4.88 -8.98 5.08
N LEU A 144 3.55 -8.78 5.01
CA LEU A 144 2.64 -9.02 6.13
C LEU A 144 2.71 -10.48 6.61
N LEU A 145 2.58 -11.44 5.68
CA LEU A 145 2.61 -12.85 6.05
C LEU A 145 4.00 -13.30 6.52
N GLN A 146 5.08 -12.77 5.92
CA GLN A 146 6.44 -13.07 6.34
C GLN A 146 6.70 -12.58 7.77
N ASP A 147 6.26 -11.37 8.12
CA ASP A 147 6.47 -10.79 9.45
C ASP A 147 5.60 -11.47 10.53
N LEU A 148 4.37 -11.87 10.20
CA LEU A 148 3.50 -12.62 11.12
C LEU A 148 3.97 -14.06 11.37
N ALA A 149 4.74 -14.64 10.43
CA ALA A 149 5.33 -15.97 10.53
C ALA A 149 4.34 -17.05 11.04
N ILE A 150 3.12 -17.04 10.50
CA ILE A 150 2.02 -17.89 10.96
C ILE A 150 2.34 -19.36 10.65
N PRO A 151 2.26 -20.27 11.64
CA PRO A 151 2.48 -21.69 11.40
C PRO A 151 1.48 -22.30 10.41
N ARG A 152 1.92 -23.34 9.71
CA ARG A 152 1.04 -24.12 8.83
C ARG A 152 -0.13 -24.70 9.63
N GLY A 153 -1.34 -24.59 9.07
CA GLY A 153 -2.59 -25.08 9.66
C GLY A 153 -3.27 -24.13 10.62
N GLU A 154 -2.60 -23.05 11.04
CA GLU A 154 -3.17 -22.00 11.89
C GLU A 154 -3.97 -20.97 11.06
N PHE A 155 -4.91 -20.28 11.73
CA PHE A 155 -5.80 -19.32 11.08
C PHE A 155 -5.26 -17.88 11.14
N LEU A 156 -5.28 -17.22 9.99
CA LEU A 156 -5.18 -15.77 9.84
C LEU A 156 -6.59 -15.17 9.69
N LEU A 157 -6.94 -14.21 10.54
CA LEU A 157 -8.14 -13.39 10.37
C LEU A 157 -7.80 -12.14 9.55
N GLN A 158 -8.54 -11.87 8.48
CA GLN A 158 -8.33 -10.67 7.67
C GLN A 158 -9.61 -9.85 7.47
N THR A 159 -9.48 -8.53 7.52
CA THR A 159 -10.55 -7.63 7.12
C THR A 159 -10.50 -7.32 5.62
N ALA A 160 -11.63 -6.88 5.06
CA ALA A 160 -11.75 -6.55 3.64
C ALA A 160 -11.27 -7.68 2.68
N GLY A 161 -11.66 -8.93 2.96
CA GLY A 161 -11.26 -10.11 2.19
C GLY A 161 -11.62 -10.03 0.69
N GLY A 162 -12.68 -9.28 0.36
CA GLY A 162 -13.09 -8.97 -1.01
C GLY A 162 -12.30 -7.85 -1.71
N SER A 163 -11.14 -7.44 -1.19
CA SER A 163 -10.23 -6.49 -1.84
C SER A 163 -9.19 -7.20 -2.73
N VAL A 164 -8.37 -6.44 -3.48
CA VAL A 164 -7.23 -7.01 -4.24
C VAL A 164 -6.23 -7.65 -3.28
N ILE A 165 -5.88 -6.95 -2.19
CA ILE A 165 -5.00 -7.49 -1.14
C ILE A 165 -5.63 -8.72 -0.49
N GLY A 166 -6.91 -8.68 -0.13
CA GLY A 166 -7.57 -9.80 0.55
C GLY A 166 -7.58 -11.09 -0.27
N ARG A 167 -7.80 -10.99 -1.58
CA ARG A 167 -7.66 -12.11 -2.53
C ARG A 167 -6.23 -12.63 -2.64
N LEU A 168 -5.24 -11.75 -2.62
CA LEU A 168 -3.82 -12.16 -2.65
C LEU A 168 -3.39 -12.80 -1.33
N VAL A 169 -3.92 -12.35 -0.18
CA VAL A 169 -3.72 -13.00 1.13
C VAL A 169 -4.24 -14.43 1.08
N ILE A 170 -5.46 -14.67 0.58
CA ILE A 170 -6.03 -16.01 0.42
C ILE A 170 -5.10 -16.91 -0.39
N GLN A 171 -4.67 -16.43 -1.56
CA GLN A 171 -3.79 -17.17 -2.47
C GLN A 171 -2.44 -17.52 -1.82
N LEU A 172 -1.77 -16.53 -1.21
CA LEU A 172 -0.47 -16.75 -0.59
C LEU A 172 -0.56 -17.62 0.66
N ALA A 173 -1.57 -17.39 1.50
CA ALA A 173 -1.80 -18.18 2.71
C ALA A 173 -2.02 -19.65 2.36
N LYS A 174 -2.88 -19.94 1.37
CA LYS A 174 -3.10 -21.31 0.87
C LYS A 174 -1.80 -21.95 0.38
N HIS A 175 -0.99 -21.23 -0.40
CA HIS A 175 0.31 -21.72 -0.86
C HIS A 175 1.26 -22.02 0.31
N TRP A 176 1.25 -21.20 1.35
CA TRP A 176 2.05 -21.39 2.56
C TRP A 176 1.44 -22.36 3.56
N GLY A 177 0.23 -22.88 3.30
CA GLY A 177 -0.48 -23.79 4.20
C GLY A 177 -1.05 -23.11 5.44
N ILE A 178 -1.24 -21.79 5.40
CA ILE A 178 -1.93 -20.99 6.42
C ILE A 178 -3.42 -20.96 6.07
N LYS A 179 -4.29 -21.14 7.06
CA LYS A 179 -5.73 -21.05 6.87
C LYS A 179 -6.21 -19.61 6.96
N THR A 180 -7.25 -19.22 6.25
CA THR A 180 -7.79 -17.84 6.30
C THR A 180 -9.25 -17.79 6.73
N ILE A 181 -9.56 -16.84 7.61
CA ILE A 181 -10.92 -16.38 7.89
C ILE A 181 -11.05 -14.98 7.28
N SER A 182 -11.86 -14.84 6.23
CA SER A 182 -11.95 -13.63 5.43
C SER A 182 -13.23 -12.87 5.70
N LEU A 183 -13.13 -11.66 6.26
CA LEU A 183 -14.30 -10.82 6.52
C LEU A 183 -14.72 -10.04 5.28
N ILE A 184 -16.00 -10.13 4.92
CA ILE A 184 -16.63 -9.42 3.81
C ILE A 184 -17.88 -8.67 4.28
N ARG A 185 -18.40 -7.77 3.44
CA ARG A 185 -19.69 -7.10 3.65
C ARG A 185 -20.74 -7.48 2.60
N ARG A 186 -20.29 -7.96 1.44
CA ARG A 186 -21.13 -8.30 0.28
C ARG A 186 -21.20 -9.80 0.15
N GLU A 187 -22.38 -10.38 0.36
CA GLU A 187 -22.55 -11.84 0.39
C GLU A 187 -22.19 -12.50 -0.93
N GLU A 188 -22.41 -11.80 -2.05
CA GLU A 188 -22.12 -12.33 -3.39
C GLU A 188 -20.64 -12.68 -3.63
N LEU A 189 -19.73 -12.22 -2.75
CA LEU A 189 -18.30 -12.55 -2.85
C LEU A 189 -17.94 -13.87 -2.17
N ARG A 190 -18.84 -14.48 -1.38
CA ARG A 190 -18.50 -15.66 -0.57
C ARG A 190 -17.98 -16.82 -1.42
N GLU A 191 -18.76 -17.23 -2.41
CA GLU A 191 -18.43 -18.38 -3.25
C GLU A 191 -17.11 -18.16 -4.00
N GLU A 192 -16.94 -16.97 -4.59
CA GLU A 192 -15.70 -16.58 -5.27
C GLU A 192 -14.47 -16.70 -4.37
N LEU A 193 -14.55 -16.23 -3.11
CA LEU A 193 -13.42 -16.28 -2.18
C LEU A 193 -13.12 -17.71 -1.70
N LEU A 194 -14.15 -18.55 -1.53
CA LEU A 194 -13.96 -19.97 -1.20
C LEU A 194 -13.29 -20.72 -2.36
N GLU A 195 -13.74 -20.49 -3.60
CA GLU A 195 -13.12 -21.06 -4.80
C GLU A 195 -11.65 -20.62 -4.97
N LEU A 196 -11.37 -19.35 -4.66
CA LEU A 196 -10.00 -18.83 -4.65
C LEU A 196 -9.11 -19.53 -3.61
N GLY A 197 -9.73 -20.08 -2.55
CA GLY A 197 -9.05 -20.91 -1.56
C GLY A 197 -9.14 -20.41 -0.13
N ALA A 198 -10.08 -19.52 0.20
CA ALA A 198 -10.34 -19.17 1.60
C ALA A 198 -10.92 -20.39 2.32
N ASP A 199 -10.44 -20.69 3.53
CA ASP A 199 -11.03 -21.73 4.36
C ASP A 199 -12.40 -21.31 4.88
N GLU A 200 -12.50 -20.06 5.35
CA GLU A 200 -13.72 -19.52 5.94
C GLU A 200 -13.95 -18.08 5.49
N VAL A 201 -15.22 -17.73 5.33
CA VAL A 201 -15.67 -16.39 4.96
C VAL A 201 -16.78 -15.99 5.92
N ILE A 202 -16.73 -14.76 6.45
CA ILE A 202 -17.75 -14.25 7.37
C ILE A 202 -18.28 -12.93 6.84
N ASN A 203 -19.60 -12.80 6.72
CA ASN A 203 -20.21 -11.52 6.41
C ASN A 203 -20.36 -10.70 7.70
N SER A 204 -19.42 -9.79 7.94
CA SER A 204 -19.38 -8.98 9.15
C SER A 204 -20.53 -7.97 9.29
N SER A 205 -21.38 -7.83 8.26
CA SER A 205 -22.60 -7.01 8.33
C SER A 205 -23.83 -7.80 8.78
N LYS A 206 -23.75 -9.13 8.84
CA LYS A 206 -24.87 -10.03 9.15
C LYS A 206 -24.57 -10.99 10.30
N GLU A 207 -23.31 -11.34 10.50
CA GLU A 207 -22.86 -12.37 11.42
C GLU A 207 -22.07 -11.77 12.59
N ASP A 208 -22.13 -12.41 13.76
CA ASP A 208 -21.25 -12.09 14.88
C ASP A 208 -19.85 -12.65 14.62
N VAL A 209 -18.95 -11.77 14.18
CA VAL A 209 -17.58 -12.13 13.82
C VAL A 209 -16.84 -12.82 14.96
N ILE A 210 -16.97 -12.34 16.20
CA ILE A 210 -16.20 -12.86 17.33
C ILE A 210 -16.68 -14.29 17.64
N ALA A 211 -18.00 -14.48 17.73
CA ALA A 211 -18.58 -15.79 17.97
C ALA A 211 -18.22 -16.80 16.87
N LYS A 212 -18.31 -16.41 15.60
CA LYS A 212 -17.97 -17.28 14.46
C LYS A 212 -16.47 -17.63 14.43
N VAL A 213 -15.58 -16.67 14.68
CA VAL A 213 -14.14 -16.95 14.74
C VAL A 213 -13.83 -17.92 15.87
N LEU A 214 -14.43 -17.74 17.06
CA LEU A 214 -14.25 -18.68 18.17
C LEU A 214 -14.81 -20.07 17.84
N GLU A 215 -15.96 -20.17 17.18
CA GLU A 215 -16.51 -21.46 16.70
C GLU A 215 -15.52 -22.17 15.76
N ILE A 216 -15.08 -21.49 14.70
CA ILE A 216 -14.13 -22.01 13.70
C ILE A 216 -12.82 -22.48 14.35
N THR A 217 -12.33 -21.70 15.33
CA THR A 217 -11.03 -21.92 15.99
C THR A 217 -11.14 -22.74 17.28
N LYS A 218 -12.31 -23.33 17.56
CA LYS A 218 -12.58 -24.16 18.75
C LYS A 218 -12.25 -23.42 20.07
N GLY A 219 -12.64 -22.16 20.14
CA GLY A 219 -12.48 -21.28 21.30
C GLY A 219 -11.09 -20.65 21.44
N ARG A 220 -10.12 -20.98 20.57
CA ARG A 220 -8.75 -20.45 20.69
C ARG A 220 -8.59 -19.02 20.18
N GLY A 221 -9.42 -18.60 19.23
CA GLY A 221 -9.18 -17.40 18.42
C GLY A 221 -8.19 -17.66 17.29
N ALA A 222 -8.18 -16.77 16.28
CA ALA A 222 -7.22 -16.82 15.18
C ALA A 222 -5.79 -16.61 15.69
N TYR A 223 -4.79 -17.17 15.01
CA TYR A 223 -3.39 -17.07 15.43
C TYR A 223 -2.88 -15.63 15.34
N ALA A 224 -3.26 -14.92 14.29
CA ALA A 224 -2.94 -13.53 14.04
C ALA A 224 -4.06 -12.85 13.23
N GLY A 225 -4.02 -11.52 13.17
CA GLY A 225 -4.95 -10.71 12.40
C GLY A 225 -4.26 -9.70 11.48
N ILE A 226 -4.89 -9.37 10.36
CA ILE A 226 -4.56 -8.19 9.56
C ILE A 226 -5.80 -7.32 9.37
N ASP A 227 -5.62 -6.00 9.50
CA ASP A 227 -6.70 -5.04 9.36
C ASP A 227 -6.30 -3.83 8.51
N VAL A 228 -7.13 -3.50 7.52
CA VAL A 228 -6.96 -2.30 6.68
C VAL A 228 -7.99 -1.22 7.00
N ILE A 229 -8.99 -1.54 7.80
CA ILE A 229 -10.14 -0.66 8.04
C ILE A 229 -9.86 0.30 9.20
N ALA A 230 -9.15 -0.19 10.24
CA ALA A 230 -8.88 0.51 11.50
C ALA A 230 -10.15 0.81 12.33
N GLY A 231 -10.00 1.62 13.38
CA GLY A 231 -11.10 2.00 14.27
C GLY A 231 -11.72 0.81 15.00
N VAL A 232 -13.06 0.74 14.98
CA VAL A 232 -13.84 -0.33 15.62
C VAL A 232 -13.59 -1.69 14.95
N SER A 233 -13.20 -1.73 13.68
CA SER A 233 -12.80 -2.97 13.01
C SER A 233 -11.66 -3.65 13.75
N THR A 234 -10.63 -2.89 14.13
CA THR A 234 -9.48 -3.43 14.87
C THR A 234 -9.90 -3.99 16.23
N LYS A 235 -10.88 -3.38 16.91
CA LYS A 235 -11.43 -3.92 18.16
C LYS A 235 -12.05 -5.31 17.96
N VAL A 236 -12.79 -5.51 16.88
CA VAL A 236 -13.39 -6.82 16.55
C VAL A 236 -12.31 -7.85 16.24
N VAL A 237 -11.29 -7.48 15.46
CA VAL A 237 -10.15 -8.36 15.16
C VAL A 237 -9.38 -8.70 16.45
N ALA A 238 -9.11 -7.72 17.32
CA ALA A 238 -8.46 -7.90 18.62
C ALA A 238 -9.20 -8.90 19.50
N ALA A 239 -10.52 -8.78 19.60
CA ALA A 239 -11.36 -9.72 20.35
C ALA A 239 -11.41 -11.14 19.74
N SER A 240 -11.02 -11.30 18.47
CA SER A 240 -11.13 -12.55 17.70
C SER A 240 -9.82 -13.32 17.56
N VAL A 241 -8.68 -12.73 17.94
CA VAL A 241 -7.37 -13.41 17.95
C VAL A 241 -7.09 -14.04 19.31
N ARG A 242 -6.24 -15.07 19.31
CA ARG A 242 -5.74 -15.75 20.51
C ARG A 242 -5.02 -14.81 21.46
N ASP A 243 -4.84 -15.25 22.70
CA ASP A 243 -3.94 -14.61 23.65
C ASP A 243 -2.53 -14.54 23.06
N TYR A 244 -1.85 -13.42 23.30
CA TYR A 244 -0.54 -13.11 22.70
C TYR A 244 -0.57 -13.11 21.15
N GLY A 245 -1.74 -12.93 20.54
CA GLY A 245 -1.90 -12.81 19.10
C GLY A 245 -1.41 -11.46 18.58
N ASP A 246 -0.80 -11.47 17.40
CA ASP A 246 -0.34 -10.26 16.73
C ASP A 246 -1.36 -9.79 15.69
N ILE A 247 -1.60 -8.48 15.67
CA ILE A 247 -2.44 -7.81 14.68
C ILE A 247 -1.64 -6.73 13.98
N TYR A 248 -1.60 -6.82 12.66
CA TYR A 248 -1.04 -5.78 11.81
C TYR A 248 -2.13 -4.95 11.16
N VAL A 249 -2.22 -3.70 11.61
CA VAL A 249 -2.98 -2.67 10.92
C VAL A 249 -2.12 -2.13 9.78
N TYR A 250 -2.57 -2.19 8.53
CA TYR A 250 -1.77 -1.78 7.36
C TYR A 250 -2.47 -0.72 6.49
N GLY A 251 -3.60 -0.21 6.97
CA GLY A 251 -4.35 0.88 6.37
C GLY A 251 -5.36 1.46 7.35
N MET A 252 -5.96 2.58 6.98
CA MET A 252 -6.89 3.34 7.81
C MET A 252 -8.08 3.83 6.98
N ILE A 253 -8.78 2.88 6.33
CA ILE A 253 -9.88 3.23 5.39
C ILE A 253 -11.03 3.96 6.11
N SER A 254 -11.36 3.56 7.34
CA SER A 254 -12.53 4.09 8.05
C SER A 254 -12.20 5.13 9.12
N SER A 255 -11.01 5.06 9.72
CA SER A 255 -10.64 5.95 10.82
C SER A 255 -9.12 6.07 10.93
N PRO A 256 -8.56 7.27 11.21
CA PRO A 256 -7.15 7.41 11.56
C PRO A 256 -6.81 6.77 12.92
N ASP A 257 -7.82 6.54 13.77
CA ASP A 257 -7.65 5.96 15.09
C ASP A 257 -7.77 4.43 15.08
N VAL A 258 -7.09 3.78 16.02
CA VAL A 258 -7.19 2.35 16.30
C VAL A 258 -7.85 2.15 17.66
N VAL A 259 -8.90 1.31 17.72
CA VAL A 259 -9.62 1.03 18.96
C VAL A 259 -9.30 -0.38 19.43
N VAL A 260 -8.90 -0.53 20.70
CA VAL A 260 -8.62 -1.82 21.35
C VAL A 260 -9.26 -1.84 22.75
N ALA A 261 -9.87 -2.96 23.16
CA ALA A 261 -10.44 -3.05 24.50
C ALA A 261 -9.36 -3.36 25.55
N ALA A 262 -9.52 -2.86 26.77
CA ALA A 262 -8.59 -3.16 27.87
C ALA A 262 -8.43 -4.66 28.13
N HIS A 263 -9.50 -5.44 27.94
CA HIS A 263 -9.45 -6.90 28.04
C HIS A 263 -8.52 -7.55 27.01
N ASP A 264 -8.45 -7.04 25.78
CA ASP A 264 -7.55 -7.56 24.74
C ASP A 264 -6.09 -7.26 25.08
N LEU A 265 -5.84 -6.10 25.72
CA LEU A 265 -4.51 -5.75 26.25
C LEU A 265 -4.13 -6.66 27.44
N MET A 266 -5.09 -7.04 28.29
CA MET A 266 -4.86 -8.02 29.37
C MET A 266 -4.48 -9.39 28.80
N ARG A 267 -5.12 -9.82 27.70
CA ARG A 267 -4.77 -11.02 26.92
C ARG A 267 -3.47 -10.91 26.12
N LYS A 268 -2.75 -9.78 26.25
CA LYS A 268 -1.48 -9.49 25.58
C LYS A 268 -1.57 -9.53 24.05
N VAL A 269 -2.73 -9.19 23.50
CA VAL A 269 -2.87 -8.98 22.05
C VAL A 269 -2.05 -7.77 21.65
N ASN A 270 -1.15 -7.95 20.68
CA ASN A 270 -0.29 -6.87 20.18
C ASN A 270 -0.92 -6.26 18.93
N VAL A 271 -1.12 -4.95 18.93
CA VAL A 271 -1.61 -4.22 17.75
C VAL A 271 -0.53 -3.26 17.27
N THR A 272 -0.05 -3.46 16.04
CA THR A 272 1.03 -2.66 15.45
C THR A 272 0.64 -2.17 14.07
N PHE A 273 1.05 -0.95 13.72
CA PHE A 273 0.91 -0.48 12.35
C PHE A 273 2.05 -1.02 11.48
N TRP A 274 1.72 -1.82 10.48
CA TRP A 274 2.66 -2.40 9.52
C TRP A 274 2.82 -1.50 8.29
N ASN A 275 4.04 -1.32 7.82
CA ASN A 275 4.36 -0.39 6.73
C ASN A 275 5.37 -1.01 5.76
N LEU A 276 4.99 -1.11 4.48
CA LEU A 276 5.83 -1.68 3.42
C LEU A 276 7.19 -0.97 3.30
N THR A 277 7.23 0.36 3.37
CA THR A 277 8.48 1.14 3.31
C THR A 277 9.40 0.79 4.48
N ARG A 278 8.86 0.52 5.68
CA ARG A 278 9.66 0.08 6.82
C ARG A 278 10.16 -1.36 6.64
N PHE A 279 9.32 -2.25 6.13
CA PHE A 279 9.69 -3.62 5.81
C PHE A 279 10.86 -3.67 4.81
N LEU A 280 10.78 -2.89 3.73
CA LEU A 280 11.80 -2.83 2.66
C LEU A 280 13.15 -2.24 3.10
N LYS A 281 13.23 -1.60 4.28
CA LYS A 281 14.53 -1.15 4.85
C LYS A 281 15.38 -2.33 5.34
N ASN A 282 14.76 -3.46 5.66
CA ASN A 282 15.49 -4.69 5.93
C ASN A 282 15.95 -5.30 4.59
N LYS A 283 17.27 -5.30 4.35
CA LYS A 283 17.86 -5.75 3.08
C LYS A 283 17.62 -7.23 2.80
N GLU A 284 17.62 -8.07 3.83
CA GLU A 284 17.39 -9.51 3.71
C GLU A 284 15.94 -9.77 3.29
N LYS A 285 14.98 -9.20 4.02
CA LYS A 285 13.54 -9.32 3.68
C LYS A 285 13.21 -8.76 2.29
N LYS A 286 13.80 -7.61 1.93
CA LYS A 286 13.67 -7.05 0.57
C LYS A 286 14.23 -8.02 -0.48
N GLN A 287 15.40 -8.61 -0.25
CA GLN A 287 16.00 -9.54 -1.20
C GLN A 287 15.19 -10.82 -1.34
N ASP A 288 14.68 -11.38 -0.24
CA ASP A 288 13.80 -12.55 -0.25
C ASP A 288 12.55 -12.28 -1.08
N LEU A 289 11.89 -11.16 -0.81
CA LEU A 289 10.70 -10.72 -1.54
C LEU A 289 10.97 -10.59 -3.04
N LEU A 290 12.05 -9.89 -3.43
CA LEU A 290 12.42 -9.70 -4.83
C LEU A 290 12.78 -11.02 -5.54
N THR A 291 13.23 -12.01 -4.78
CA THR A 291 13.57 -13.35 -5.30
C THR A 291 12.33 -14.25 -5.41
N ALA A 292 11.39 -14.14 -4.48
CA ALA A 292 10.23 -15.01 -4.39
C ALA A 292 9.08 -14.58 -5.31
N LEU A 293 8.74 -13.29 -5.34
CA LEU A 293 7.55 -12.81 -6.05
C LEU A 293 7.53 -13.10 -7.55
N PRO A 294 8.64 -12.96 -8.32
CA PRO A 294 8.62 -13.33 -9.74
C PRO A 294 8.16 -14.78 -9.94
N LYS A 295 8.66 -15.71 -9.12
CA LYS A 295 8.31 -17.14 -9.18
C LYS A 295 6.85 -17.37 -8.81
N LEU A 296 6.31 -16.64 -7.83
CA LEU A 296 4.90 -16.74 -7.43
C LEU A 296 3.94 -16.27 -8.53
N PHE A 297 4.35 -15.28 -9.32
CA PHE A 297 3.61 -14.84 -10.50
C PHE A 297 3.72 -15.82 -11.67
N GLU A 298 4.94 -16.29 -11.97
CA GLU A 298 5.20 -17.25 -13.04
C GLU A 298 4.45 -18.58 -12.83
N SER A 299 4.42 -19.06 -11.59
CA SER A 299 3.69 -20.27 -11.20
C SER A 299 2.18 -20.04 -11.00
N LYS A 300 1.69 -18.81 -11.18
CA LYS A 300 0.29 -18.41 -10.99
C LYS A 300 -0.24 -18.68 -9.58
N VAL A 301 0.64 -18.74 -8.59
CA VAL A 301 0.25 -18.74 -7.18
C VAL A 301 -0.39 -17.40 -6.83
N LEU A 302 0.20 -16.29 -7.29
CA LEU A 302 -0.38 -14.97 -7.15
C LEU A 302 -0.91 -14.49 -8.50
N THR A 303 -2.22 -14.33 -8.56
CA THR A 303 -2.94 -13.76 -9.69
C THR A 303 -3.72 -12.53 -9.24
N PRO A 304 -3.13 -11.33 -9.34
CA PRO A 304 -3.83 -10.10 -8.99
C PRO A 304 -5.04 -9.88 -9.90
N LEU A 305 -6.16 -9.48 -9.30
CA LEU A 305 -7.39 -9.19 -10.04
C LEU A 305 -7.37 -7.75 -10.56
N VAL A 306 -7.35 -7.60 -11.89
CA VAL A 306 -7.65 -6.32 -12.54
C VAL A 306 -9.16 -6.14 -12.60
N ARG A 307 -9.69 -5.17 -11.84
CA ARG A 307 -11.14 -4.95 -11.75
C ARG A 307 -11.73 -4.32 -13.01
N LYS A 308 -11.04 -3.34 -13.58
CA LYS A 308 -11.49 -2.59 -14.75
C LYS A 308 -10.30 -1.94 -15.43
N LYS A 309 -10.37 -1.83 -16.75
CA LYS A 309 -9.44 -1.04 -17.55
C LYS A 309 -10.15 0.18 -18.09
N ILE A 310 -9.49 1.32 -18.06
CA ILE A 310 -10.01 2.59 -18.60
C ILE A 310 -8.97 3.24 -19.50
N GLN A 311 -9.43 4.03 -20.46
CA GLN A 311 -8.52 4.77 -21.32
C GLN A 311 -7.79 5.85 -20.52
N PHE A 312 -6.54 6.14 -20.86
CA PHE A 312 -5.72 7.11 -20.12
C PHE A 312 -6.35 8.51 -20.01
N ASN A 313 -7.07 8.96 -21.04
CA ASN A 313 -7.79 10.24 -21.02
C ASN A 313 -9.08 10.23 -20.17
N GLN A 314 -9.53 9.06 -19.73
CA GLN A 314 -10.67 8.87 -18.83
C GLN A 314 -10.22 8.71 -17.36
N TYR A 315 -9.00 9.13 -17.01
CA TYR A 315 -8.42 9.00 -15.66
C TYR A 315 -9.33 9.47 -14.53
N LYS A 316 -10.11 10.55 -14.75
CA LYS A 316 -11.07 11.06 -13.77
C LYS A 316 -12.13 10.03 -13.38
N LEU A 317 -12.61 9.24 -14.34
CA LEU A 317 -13.55 8.15 -14.08
C LEU A 317 -12.92 7.10 -13.16
N GLY A 318 -11.67 6.71 -13.43
CA GLY A 318 -10.93 5.76 -12.60
C GLY A 318 -10.71 6.24 -11.19
N ILE A 319 -10.36 7.52 -11.02
CA ILE A 319 -10.19 8.14 -9.71
C ILE A 319 -11.52 8.16 -8.96
N HIS A 320 -12.60 8.60 -9.60
CA HIS A 320 -13.93 8.64 -8.99
C HIS A 320 -14.39 7.25 -8.55
N GLU A 321 -14.24 6.22 -9.40
CA GLU A 321 -14.56 4.84 -9.05
C GLU A 321 -13.68 4.30 -7.92
N SER A 322 -12.38 4.64 -7.91
CA SER A 322 -11.47 4.29 -6.81
C SER A 322 -11.90 4.94 -5.49
N VAL A 323 -12.27 6.23 -5.52
CA VAL A 323 -12.74 6.96 -4.34
C VAL A 323 -14.06 6.39 -3.83
N LEU A 324 -15.03 6.10 -4.71
CA LEU A 324 -16.30 5.49 -4.31
C LEU A 324 -16.09 4.11 -3.68
N SER A 325 -15.24 3.28 -4.28
CA SER A 325 -14.93 1.95 -3.75
C SER A 325 -14.27 2.00 -2.36
N ALA A 326 -13.54 3.08 -2.05
CA ALA A 326 -12.98 3.34 -0.72
C ALA A 326 -13.99 4.05 0.23
N GLY A 327 -14.87 4.88 -0.32
CA GLY A 327 -15.75 5.83 0.37
C GLY A 327 -17.11 5.27 0.81
N GLU A 328 -17.57 4.14 0.27
CA GLU A 328 -18.75 3.40 0.77
C GLU A 328 -18.61 2.97 2.26
N SER A 329 -17.42 3.15 2.86
CA SER A 329 -17.16 2.96 4.30
C SER A 329 -17.30 4.23 5.14
N MET A 330 -17.01 5.42 4.59
CA MET A 330 -16.90 6.67 5.38
C MET A 330 -18.20 7.48 5.39
N ALA A 331 -18.81 7.65 4.21
CA ALA A 331 -20.05 8.43 4.07
C ALA A 331 -21.23 7.74 4.78
N ASN A 332 -21.40 6.43 4.54
CA ASN A 332 -22.43 5.61 5.19
C ASN A 332 -22.28 5.53 6.73
N MET A 333 -21.07 5.76 7.26
CA MET A 333 -20.82 5.76 8.70
C MET A 333 -21.11 7.13 9.32
N MET A 334 -20.70 8.22 8.65
CA MET A 334 -20.99 9.59 9.10
C MET A 334 -22.49 9.92 9.02
N GLU A 335 -23.20 9.42 8.01
CA GLU A 335 -24.66 9.55 7.89
C GLU A 335 -25.37 8.79 9.02
N LYS A 336 -24.96 7.54 9.32
CA LYS A 336 -25.52 6.75 10.43
C LYS A 336 -25.21 7.30 11.82
N ILE A 337 -24.09 8.00 11.99
CA ILE A 337 -23.76 8.71 13.24
C ILE A 337 -24.56 10.01 13.33
N GLY A 338 -24.72 10.73 12.22
CA GLY A 338 -25.58 11.91 12.11
C GLY A 338 -27.04 11.62 12.46
N ASP A 339 -27.61 10.56 11.90
CA ASP A 339 -29.01 10.16 12.14
C ASP A 339 -29.25 9.69 13.59
N LYS A 340 -28.26 9.02 14.21
CA LYS A 340 -28.33 8.63 15.62
C LYS A 340 -28.18 9.79 16.59
N LEU A 341 -27.50 10.87 16.19
CA LEU A 341 -27.37 12.09 16.98
C LEU A 341 -28.61 13.01 16.85
N HIS A 342 -29.40 12.90 15.77
CA HIS A 342 -30.61 13.70 15.57
C HIS A 342 -31.91 13.06 16.10
N MET A 343 -31.88 11.79 16.52
CA MET A 343 -33.03 11.08 17.10
C MET A 343 -33.12 11.18 18.64
N GLY A 344 -32.25 11.99 19.27
CA GLY A 344 -32.21 12.25 20.70
C GLY A 344 -32.67 13.66 21.07
N GLY A 345 -33.96 13.94 20.89
CA GLY A 345 -34.78 14.93 21.59
C GLY A 345 -34.21 16.32 21.96
N HIS A 346 -34.76 17.36 21.33
CA HIS A 346 -35.17 18.57 22.07
C HIS A 346 -36.46 19.12 21.47
N LYS A 347 -37.57 18.94 22.20
CA LYS A 347 -38.76 19.78 22.07
C LYS A 347 -38.38 21.18 22.57
N LYS A 348 -38.70 22.20 21.77
CA LYS A 348 -38.68 23.60 22.19
C LYS A 348 -39.75 23.83 23.27
N GLU A 349 -39.34 24.37 24.41
CA GLU A 349 -40.24 25.10 25.31
C GLU A 349 -39.63 26.48 25.60
N GLU A 350 -40.49 27.49 25.57
CA GLU A 350 -40.21 28.92 25.78
C GLU A 350 -40.04 29.29 27.26
N PRO A 351 -39.45 30.46 27.61
CA PRO A 351 -38.96 30.71 28.94
C PRO A 351 -40.07 31.24 29.87
N HIS A 352 -40.21 30.61 31.03
CA HIS A 352 -40.88 31.20 32.19
C HIS A 352 -39.90 31.35 33.35
N THR A 353 -39.85 32.58 33.88
CA THR A 353 -39.17 32.97 35.10
C THR A 353 -39.98 32.63 36.36
N VAL A 354 -39.28 32.62 37.51
CA VAL A 354 -39.68 32.66 38.94
C VAL A 354 -39.22 31.37 39.64
N GLY A 355 -38.29 31.38 40.61
CA GLY A 355 -38.32 32.01 41.94
C GLY A 355 -37.51 31.12 42.91
N ALA A 356 -36.80 31.73 43.86
CA ALA A 356 -35.85 31.07 44.74
C ALA A 356 -36.50 30.22 45.87
N ALA A 357 -35.89 29.07 46.21
CA ALA A 357 -36.07 28.40 47.50
C ALA A 357 -34.86 27.53 47.87
N HIS A 358 -34.49 27.55 49.15
CA HIS A 358 -33.32 26.93 49.79
C HIS A 358 -33.32 25.38 49.80
N PRO A 359 -32.15 24.71 49.97
CA PRO A 359 -32.08 23.26 50.14
C PRO A 359 -32.13 22.86 51.63
N PRO A 360 -32.68 21.67 51.99
CA PRO A 360 -32.50 21.11 53.32
C PRO A 360 -31.20 20.31 53.44
N GLN A 361 -30.60 20.46 54.62
CA GLN A 361 -29.39 19.79 55.11
C GLN A 361 -29.68 18.34 55.52
N TYR A 362 -28.73 17.44 55.29
CA TYR A 362 -28.53 16.26 56.15
C TYR A 362 -27.03 16.02 56.37
N ALA A 363 -26.69 15.78 57.64
CA ALA A 363 -25.35 15.72 58.21
C ALA A 363 -24.69 14.33 58.14
N ALA A 364 -23.36 14.35 58.33
CA ALA A 364 -22.33 13.31 58.17
C ALA A 364 -22.34 12.18 59.23
N PRO A 365 -21.40 11.20 59.22
CA PRO A 365 -19.97 11.39 59.57
C PRO A 365 -19.00 10.64 58.60
N GLY A 366 -17.72 10.95 58.39
CA GLY A 366 -16.76 11.70 59.19
C GLY A 366 -15.64 10.78 59.71
N TYR A 367 -14.56 10.57 58.94
CA TYR A 367 -13.21 10.26 59.44
C TYR A 367 -12.17 10.75 58.39
N GLY A 368 -11.33 11.72 58.78
CA GLY A 368 -10.18 12.23 57.99
C GLY A 368 -8.88 11.47 58.31
N VAL A 369 -7.65 11.91 57.98
CA VAL A 369 -7.06 13.14 57.43
C VAL A 369 -5.66 12.78 56.89
N GLY A 370 -5.17 13.48 55.85
CA GLY A 370 -3.74 13.85 55.66
C GLY A 370 -3.01 13.17 54.50
N ALA A 371 -2.20 13.83 53.65
CA ALA A 371 -1.82 15.24 53.51
C ALA A 371 -1.10 15.48 52.16
N ALA A 372 -1.26 16.71 51.64
CA ALA A 372 -0.42 17.55 50.77
C ALA A 372 0.38 17.00 49.55
N ALA A 373 0.14 17.65 48.40
CA ALA A 373 1.15 18.02 47.40
C ALA A 373 0.82 19.41 46.80
N PRO A 374 1.79 20.30 46.55
CA PRO A 374 1.53 21.67 46.09
C PRO A 374 1.66 21.85 44.56
N GLY A 375 0.67 22.54 43.96
CA GLY A 375 0.81 23.91 43.45
C GLY A 375 1.60 24.24 42.16
N TYR A 376 0.88 24.93 41.25
CA TYR A 376 1.32 25.92 40.22
C TYR A 376 1.95 25.38 38.91
N SER A 377 1.79 25.98 37.72
CA SER A 377 0.95 27.04 37.14
C SER A 377 1.22 27.03 35.63
N ALA A 378 0.24 27.43 34.82
CA ALA A 378 0.37 27.60 33.38
C ALA A 378 1.33 28.75 32.99
N ALA A 379 2.08 28.57 31.90
CA ALA A 379 2.55 29.63 30.99
C ALA A 379 3.04 29.03 29.65
N THR A 380 2.38 29.36 28.55
CA THR A 380 2.91 29.30 27.18
C THR A 380 4.00 30.36 26.97
N PRO A 381 4.99 30.09 26.09
CA PRO A 381 5.13 31.00 24.95
C PRO A 381 5.64 30.35 23.64
N GLY A 382 5.14 30.88 22.51
CA GLY A 382 5.96 31.71 21.61
C GLY A 382 6.95 31.03 20.66
N TYR A 383 6.64 31.14 19.36
CA TYR A 383 7.47 30.85 18.20
C TYR A 383 8.89 31.49 18.22
N GLY A 384 9.88 30.74 17.74
CA GLY A 384 11.19 31.25 17.33
C GLY A 384 11.90 30.24 16.42
N ALA A 385 12.12 30.59 15.15
CA ALA A 385 12.88 29.81 14.19
C ALA A 385 14.40 29.89 14.48
N PRO A 386 15.20 28.88 14.11
CA PRO A 386 16.64 29.07 13.98
C PRO A 386 17.09 29.09 12.51
N THR A 387 17.77 30.18 12.16
CA THR A 387 18.64 30.33 11.01
C THR A 387 19.98 29.61 11.19
N THR A 388 20.57 29.32 10.05
CA THR A 388 21.88 28.75 9.69
C THR A 388 23.09 29.08 10.60
N ALA A 389 23.95 28.07 10.84
CA ALA A 389 25.41 28.21 10.76
C ALA A 389 26.12 26.84 10.77
N THR A 390 26.87 26.54 9.71
CA THR A 390 27.97 25.56 9.66
C THR A 390 29.17 26.03 10.50
N PRO A 391 30.04 25.09 10.91
CA PRO A 391 31.42 25.22 10.48
C PRO A 391 32.04 23.91 9.96
N HIS A 392 32.89 24.07 8.95
CA HIS A 392 33.89 23.11 8.49
C HIS A 392 34.96 22.89 9.57
N GLN A 393 35.46 21.65 9.69
CA GLN A 393 36.88 21.40 9.92
C GLN A 393 37.31 20.06 9.30
N GLU A 394 38.41 20.13 8.56
CA GLU A 394 39.15 19.06 7.88
C GLU A 394 39.90 18.15 8.87
N GLY A 395 40.21 16.91 8.47
CA GLY A 395 41.21 16.12 9.19
C GLY A 395 41.28 14.63 8.90
N ALA A 396 42.05 14.26 7.86
CA ALA A 396 42.94 13.09 7.79
C ALA A 396 42.41 11.64 7.77
N MET A 397 42.53 11.05 6.58
CA MET A 397 43.29 9.83 6.25
C MET A 397 43.24 8.61 7.20
N GLY A 398 42.69 7.51 6.69
CA GLY A 398 42.95 6.15 7.16
C GLY A 398 42.69 5.11 6.05
N LYS A 399 43.66 4.90 5.17
CA LYS A 399 43.65 3.82 4.16
C LYS A 399 43.82 2.48 4.87
N ILE A 400 42.85 1.58 4.76
CA ILE A 400 43.08 0.14 5.02
C ILE A 400 42.98 -0.60 3.68
N LYS A 401 44.15 -0.96 3.16
CA LYS A 401 44.31 -1.98 2.12
C LYS A 401 44.30 -3.33 2.82
N ASN A 402 43.46 -4.26 2.37
CA ASN A 402 43.75 -5.68 2.51
C ASN A 402 43.73 -6.36 1.14
N LYS A 403 44.92 -6.77 0.71
CA LYS A 403 45.17 -7.74 -0.35
C LYS A 403 44.92 -9.13 0.21
N VAL A 404 44.18 -9.96 -0.51
CA VAL A 404 44.48 -11.41 -0.56
C VAL A 404 44.53 -11.83 -2.02
N LYS A 405 45.67 -12.42 -2.38
CA LYS A 405 46.00 -13.02 -3.67
C LYS A 405 45.16 -14.27 -3.91
N GLY A 406 44.82 -14.52 -5.18
CA GLY A 406 43.92 -15.58 -5.59
C GLY A 406 44.52 -16.98 -5.68
N SER A 407 43.73 -17.86 -6.28
CA SER A 407 44.22 -19.03 -7.00
C SER A 407 43.42 -19.18 -8.30
N LYS A 408 44.16 -19.38 -9.38
CA LYS A 408 43.65 -19.78 -10.69
C LYS A 408 43.43 -21.29 -10.64
N ASN A 409 42.34 -21.79 -11.18
CA ASN A 409 42.34 -23.11 -11.81
C ASN A 409 41.61 -23.02 -13.15
N LYS A 410 42.41 -23.16 -14.22
CA LYS A 410 41.97 -23.44 -15.58
C LYS A 410 41.70 -24.93 -15.68
N VAL A 411 40.54 -25.31 -16.22
CA VAL A 411 40.39 -26.60 -16.90
C VAL A 411 39.98 -26.28 -18.34
N LYS A 412 40.84 -26.68 -19.27
CA LYS A 412 40.58 -26.77 -20.71
C LYS A 412 39.88 -28.10 -20.96
N VAL A 413 38.82 -28.11 -21.77
CA VAL A 413 38.47 -29.25 -22.63
C VAL A 413 38.16 -28.69 -24.01
N HIS A 414 38.71 -29.36 -25.04
CA HIS A 414 38.62 -29.08 -26.47
C HIS A 414 37.50 -29.89 -27.14
N GLY A 415 37.04 -29.38 -28.28
CA GLY A 415 36.39 -30.12 -29.39
C GLY A 415 34.86 -30.24 -29.26
N GLU A 416 34.03 -30.02 -30.28
CA GLU A 416 34.26 -30.04 -31.73
C GLU A 416 33.27 -29.13 -32.47
N ASP A 417 33.74 -28.70 -33.65
CA ASP A 417 33.01 -28.02 -34.70
C ASP A 417 31.90 -28.88 -35.32
N THR A 418 30.77 -28.26 -35.70
CA THR A 418 30.17 -28.50 -37.03
C THR A 418 29.48 -27.24 -37.52
N SER A 419 30.00 -26.74 -38.63
CA SER A 419 29.41 -25.75 -39.52
C SER A 419 28.20 -26.29 -40.30
N SER A 420 27.19 -25.45 -40.54
CA SER A 420 26.48 -25.42 -41.82
C SER A 420 25.84 -24.05 -42.06
N SER A 421 26.22 -23.46 -43.19
CA SER A 421 25.82 -22.19 -43.76
C SER A 421 24.53 -22.25 -44.59
N SER A 422 24.09 -21.06 -45.03
CA SER A 422 23.11 -20.70 -46.09
C SER A 422 21.65 -20.57 -45.60
N SER A 423 20.86 -19.58 -46.02
CA SER A 423 21.07 -18.43 -46.92
C SER A 423 19.93 -17.43 -46.71
N SER A 424 20.21 -16.20 -47.15
CA SER A 424 19.32 -15.04 -47.37
C SER A 424 17.88 -15.32 -47.78
N GLU A 425 16.96 -14.49 -47.27
CA GLU A 425 16.02 -13.76 -48.13
C GLU A 425 15.51 -12.50 -47.43
N SER A 426 15.71 -11.38 -48.13
CA SER A 426 15.17 -10.06 -47.85
C SER A 426 13.75 -9.98 -48.39
N ASP A 427 12.82 -9.41 -47.64
CA ASP A 427 11.77 -8.58 -48.24
C ASP A 427 11.16 -7.62 -47.20
N GLY A 428 11.11 -6.35 -47.58
CA GLY A 428 10.48 -5.29 -46.83
C GLY A 428 9.03 -5.10 -47.25
N ALA A 429 8.17 -4.76 -46.30
CA ALA A 429 6.99 -3.95 -46.56
C ALA A 429 6.48 -3.37 -45.24
N GLY A 430 6.37 -2.04 -45.19
CA GLY A 430 5.83 -1.30 -44.07
C GLY A 430 4.33 -1.50 -43.87
N GLY A 431 3.85 -1.19 -42.67
CA GLY A 431 2.41 -1.15 -42.42
C GLY A 431 2.01 -1.05 -40.95
N ARG A 432 1.91 0.20 -40.45
CA ARG A 432 1.11 0.61 -39.28
C ARG A 432 1.41 -0.12 -37.95
N ARG A 433 2.40 0.42 -37.21
CA ARG A 433 2.34 0.39 -35.74
C ARG A 433 1.12 1.22 -35.30
N LYS A 434 0.01 0.55 -34.99
CA LYS A 434 -1.07 1.15 -34.20
C LYS A 434 -0.41 1.74 -32.95
N LYS A 435 -0.54 3.05 -32.74
CA LYS A 435 -0.25 3.68 -31.45
C LYS A 435 -1.16 2.99 -30.43
N LYS A 436 -0.66 1.95 -29.74
CA LYS A 436 -1.34 1.43 -28.54
C LYS A 436 -1.30 2.58 -27.54
N MET A 437 -2.43 3.28 -27.41
CA MET A 437 -2.67 4.27 -26.37
C MET A 437 -2.45 3.59 -25.01
N GLY A 438 -1.76 4.26 -24.09
CA GLY A 438 -1.67 3.80 -22.70
C GLY A 438 -3.06 3.63 -22.08
N ILE A 439 -3.18 2.66 -21.18
CA ILE A 439 -4.42 2.27 -20.49
C ILE A 439 -4.15 2.35 -18.98
N PHE A 440 -5.16 2.72 -18.18
CA PHE A 440 -5.16 2.49 -16.74
C PHE A 440 -5.87 1.16 -16.43
#